data_AF-N9L2U2-F1
#
_entry.id   AF-N9L2U2-F1
#
_cell.length_a   1.000
_cell.length_b   1.000
_cell.length_c   1.000
_cell.angle_alpha   90.00
_cell.angle_beta   90.00
_cell.angle_gamma   90.00
#
_symmetry.space_group_name_H-M   'P 1'
#
loop_
_entity.id
_entity.type
_entity.pdbx_description
1 polymer ?
#
loop_
_entity_poly.entity_id
_entity_poly.type
_entity_poly.pdbx_seq_one_letter_code
_entity_poly.pdbx_strand_id
1 'polypeptide(L)'
;MLFKEFSQDINPHQAYRIKKLKRKIEHAESYEEWKNLALKIDEESGAQEWKYDNTSPYFDAEIIAHRLNLLRRYRLAERTSDLMYILREGLTYDVANIAHPMLFTATYVGTKKIIEDYIEEVSNSLAFIASKECHLLSTQEKIEFFKNCQVAYGQPAIMFSGGATLGLFHTGVCKALLERDLMPQVLSGSSAGAIMTAMLGISKPSEMMHILNGESFFTEAFHFRRWEDILKGNGGIADVRYLKKFLLTNLGDVTFEEAFKVSGLHINIAVAPYDASQEARIMNSYTSPDLLVWSAALASCAVPVLFPPVRLTSKRQDGEHTPYMGRTRWVDGSVRSDFPQEKMARLYNVNYTIASQVNPHVVPFMQTDAERFRKDMLSWPERIVRRQGKVISKGIMDFTRERVGGVPAVRRLLDHGHGIVDQRYYGDVNIVGKYGWRHYSYMLQNPRPHLFRLLQREGERATWPKISMIETHARVGKTIQHCLELLEYQQNPVEHAKSEFIAV
;
A
#
# COMPACT_ATOMS: atom_id res chain seq x y z
N MET A 1 24.34 -12.64 1.26
CA MET A 1 24.97 -13.89 1.77
C MET A 1 24.21 -14.59 2.91
N LEU A 2 23.14 -14.03 3.50
CA LEU A 2 22.45 -14.62 4.67
C LEU A 2 21.95 -16.08 4.52
N PHE A 3 21.33 -16.45 3.39
CA PHE A 3 20.94 -17.87 3.16
C PHE A 3 22.12 -18.81 2.89
N LYS A 4 23.32 -18.30 2.58
CA LYS A 4 24.51 -19.13 2.34
C LYS A 4 25.26 -19.48 3.63
N GLU A 5 25.12 -18.67 4.68
CA GLU A 5 25.80 -18.92 5.97
C GLU A 5 25.07 -19.99 6.80
N PHE A 6 23.73 -20.02 6.79
CA PHE A 6 22.96 -21.12 7.40
C PHE A 6 22.98 -22.44 6.60
N SER A 7 23.51 -22.41 5.37
CA SER A 7 23.51 -23.55 4.45
C SER A 7 24.76 -24.41 4.54
N GLN A 8 25.70 -24.13 5.44
CA GLN A 8 27.02 -24.77 5.40
C GLN A 8 27.00 -26.24 5.84
N ASP A 9 25.97 -26.70 6.57
CA ASP A 9 25.83 -28.10 7.03
C ASP A 9 24.47 -28.75 6.69
N ILE A 10 23.84 -28.39 5.56
CA ILE A 10 22.57 -29.01 5.17
C ILE A 10 22.84 -30.39 4.54
N ASN A 11 22.40 -31.46 5.22
CA ASN A 11 22.46 -32.82 4.66
C ASN A 11 21.64 -32.91 3.36
N PRO A 12 22.09 -33.64 2.31
CA PRO A 12 21.34 -33.83 1.06
C PRO A 12 19.86 -34.22 1.24
N HIS A 13 19.50 -34.99 2.28
CA HIS A 13 18.10 -35.30 2.59
C HIS A 13 17.29 -34.07 3.01
N GLN A 14 17.86 -33.19 3.82
CA GLN A 14 17.27 -31.93 4.27
C GLN A 14 17.13 -30.95 3.10
N ALA A 15 18.16 -30.84 2.24
CA ALA A 15 18.10 -30.05 1.02
C ALA A 15 16.96 -30.51 0.08
N TYR A 16 16.75 -31.83 -0.04
CA TYR A 16 15.64 -32.39 -0.81
C TYR A 16 14.27 -32.06 -0.21
N ARG A 17 14.12 -32.14 1.12
CA ARG A 17 12.88 -31.75 1.82
C ARG A 17 12.56 -30.27 1.62
N ILE A 18 13.54 -29.39 1.81
CA ILE A 18 13.39 -27.94 1.58
C ILE A 18 12.96 -27.68 0.13
N LYS A 19 13.61 -28.33 -0.85
CA LYS A 19 13.24 -28.19 -2.27
C LYS A 19 11.80 -28.65 -2.54
N LYS A 20 11.35 -29.74 -1.92
CA LYS A 20 9.97 -30.23 -2.02
C LYS A 20 8.97 -29.25 -1.40
N LEU A 21 9.29 -28.70 -0.22
CA LEU A 21 8.45 -27.70 0.46
C LEU A 21 8.37 -26.39 -0.35
N LYS A 22 9.48 -25.92 -0.91
CA LYS A 22 9.51 -24.74 -1.81
C LYS A 22 8.67 -24.93 -3.08
N ARG A 23 8.57 -26.14 -3.61
CA ARG A 23 7.61 -26.42 -4.72
C ARG A 23 6.16 -26.39 -4.26
N LYS A 24 5.88 -26.85 -3.04
CA LYS A 24 4.52 -26.83 -2.48
C LYS A 24 4.06 -25.42 -2.14
N ILE A 25 4.93 -24.57 -1.58
CA ILE A 25 4.58 -23.19 -1.24
C ILE A 25 4.24 -22.35 -2.48
N GLU A 26 4.83 -22.70 -3.63
CA GLU A 26 4.50 -22.18 -4.98
C GLU A 26 3.16 -22.67 -5.53
N HIS A 27 2.42 -23.53 -4.83
CA HIS A 27 1.06 -23.95 -5.19
C HIS A 27 0.03 -23.75 -4.06
N ALA A 28 0.44 -23.15 -2.94
CA ALA A 28 -0.45 -22.86 -1.81
C ALA A 28 -1.67 -22.03 -2.24
N GLU A 29 -2.85 -22.44 -1.75
CA GLU A 29 -4.13 -21.87 -2.13
C GLU A 29 -4.68 -20.85 -1.14
N SER A 30 -4.27 -20.95 0.13
CA SER A 30 -4.62 -20.01 1.20
C SER A 30 -3.38 -19.56 1.97
N TYR A 31 -3.51 -18.46 2.72
CA TYR A 31 -2.43 -18.01 3.58
C TYR A 31 -2.15 -18.99 4.72
N GLU A 32 -3.13 -19.69 5.28
CA GLU A 32 -2.90 -20.68 6.35
C GLU A 32 -2.04 -21.83 5.84
N GLU A 33 -2.34 -22.34 4.63
CA GLU A 33 -1.51 -23.35 3.98
C GLU A 33 -0.10 -22.81 3.72
N TRP A 34 -0.01 -21.59 3.17
CA TRP A 34 1.27 -20.94 2.90
C TRP A 34 2.10 -20.75 4.18
N LYS A 35 1.49 -20.28 5.27
CA LYS A 35 2.13 -20.06 6.58
C LYS A 35 2.62 -21.37 7.18
N ASN A 36 1.82 -22.44 7.11
CA ASN A 36 2.22 -23.76 7.59
C ASN A 36 3.41 -24.33 6.81
N LEU A 37 3.43 -24.14 5.49
CA LEU A 37 4.56 -24.54 4.65
C LEU A 37 5.80 -23.67 4.90
N ALA A 38 5.61 -22.37 5.06
CA ALA A 38 6.66 -21.41 5.36
C ALA A 38 7.36 -21.73 6.69
N LEU A 39 6.60 -21.97 7.75
CA LEU A 39 7.15 -22.36 9.06
C LEU A 39 7.95 -23.67 8.99
N LYS A 40 7.48 -24.66 8.21
CA LYS A 40 8.22 -25.91 7.98
C LYS A 40 9.51 -25.69 7.19
N ILE A 41 9.52 -24.74 6.25
CA ILE A 41 10.75 -24.36 5.53
C ILE A 41 11.72 -23.67 6.49
N ASP A 42 11.25 -22.77 7.34
CA ASP A 42 12.08 -22.08 8.34
C ASP A 42 12.69 -23.06 9.34
N GLU A 43 11.92 -24.05 9.80
CA GLU A 43 12.38 -25.13 10.68
C GLU A 43 13.41 -26.03 9.99
N GLU A 44 13.09 -26.57 8.81
CA GLU A 44 14.00 -27.47 8.07
C GLU A 44 15.24 -26.75 7.53
N SER A 45 15.24 -25.43 7.40
CA SER A 45 16.43 -24.65 6.98
C SER A 45 17.29 -24.17 8.14
N GLY A 46 16.85 -24.35 9.39
CA GLY A 46 17.51 -23.78 10.57
C GLY A 46 17.31 -22.26 10.72
N ALA A 47 16.54 -21.61 9.83
CA ALA A 47 16.29 -20.17 9.90
C ALA A 47 15.53 -19.76 11.17
N GLN A 48 14.83 -20.68 11.84
CA GLN A 48 14.19 -20.42 13.11
C GLN A 48 15.20 -20.07 14.23
N GLU A 49 16.42 -20.62 14.20
CA GLU A 49 17.47 -20.31 15.17
C GLU A 49 17.91 -18.84 15.07
N TRP A 50 17.95 -18.29 13.85
CA TRP A 50 18.26 -16.87 13.61
C TRP A 50 17.32 -15.92 14.36
N LYS A 51 16.07 -16.34 14.65
CA LYS A 51 15.13 -15.49 15.39
C LYS A 51 15.53 -15.30 16.85
N TYR A 52 16.19 -16.28 17.45
CA TYR A 52 16.60 -16.26 18.86
C TYR A 52 17.98 -15.63 19.07
N ASP A 53 18.79 -15.58 18.02
CA ASP A 53 19.99 -14.77 18.00
C ASP A 53 19.61 -13.29 17.94
N ASN A 54 19.88 -12.52 19.00
CA ASN A 54 19.56 -11.09 19.03
C ASN A 54 20.54 -10.25 18.19
N THR A 55 21.65 -10.82 17.72
CA THR A 55 22.64 -10.06 16.95
C THR A 55 22.13 -9.78 15.53
N SER A 56 22.26 -8.53 15.11
CA SER A 56 21.93 -8.08 13.77
C SER A 56 22.51 -6.68 13.52
N PRO A 57 23.07 -6.40 12.33
CA PRO A 57 23.47 -5.05 11.97
C PRO A 57 22.27 -4.15 11.58
N TYR A 58 21.05 -4.70 11.58
CA TYR A 58 19.86 -4.02 11.08
C TYR A 58 18.95 -3.47 12.17
N PHE A 59 19.22 -3.71 13.45
CA PHE A 59 18.51 -3.04 14.56
C PHE A 59 19.40 -2.97 15.79
N ASP A 60 19.09 -2.07 16.70
CA ASP A 60 19.80 -1.97 17.98
C ASP A 60 19.14 -2.87 19.03
N ALA A 61 19.73 -4.04 19.24
CA ALA A 61 19.24 -5.03 20.17
C ALA A 61 19.38 -4.60 21.64
N GLU A 62 20.37 -3.78 21.97
CA GLU A 62 20.59 -3.32 23.35
C GLU A 62 19.50 -2.33 23.77
N ILE A 63 19.16 -1.38 22.88
CA ILE A 63 18.06 -0.44 23.11
C ILE A 63 16.74 -1.20 23.30
N ILE A 64 16.45 -2.18 22.43
CA ILE A 64 15.20 -2.94 22.51
C ILE A 64 15.14 -3.82 23.76
N ALA A 65 16.23 -4.51 24.13
CA ALA A 65 16.31 -5.30 25.34
C ALA A 65 16.10 -4.43 26.60
N HIS A 66 16.74 -3.27 26.66
CA HIS A 66 16.61 -2.34 27.77
C HIS A 66 15.16 -1.84 27.92
N ARG A 67 14.55 -1.39 26.81
CA ARG A 67 13.17 -0.91 26.81
C ARG A 67 12.16 -1.99 27.16
N LEU A 68 12.32 -3.21 26.63
CA LEU A 68 11.49 -4.36 26.96
C LEU A 68 11.50 -4.65 28.47
N ASN A 69 12.67 -4.64 29.10
CA ASN A 69 12.80 -4.88 30.53
C ASN A 69 12.12 -3.78 31.36
N LEU A 70 12.26 -2.50 30.96
CA LEU A 70 11.61 -1.38 31.64
C LEU A 70 10.08 -1.43 31.51
N LEU A 71 9.56 -1.70 30.31
CA LEU A 71 8.12 -1.85 30.07
C LEU A 71 7.52 -2.95 30.96
N ARG A 72 8.13 -4.14 30.96
CA ARG A 72 7.72 -5.26 31.83
C ARG A 72 7.74 -4.85 33.31
N ARG A 73 8.83 -4.24 33.75
CA ARG A 73 9.00 -3.82 35.14
C ARG A 73 7.94 -2.80 35.56
N TYR A 74 7.69 -1.78 34.75
CA TYR A 74 6.74 -0.73 35.08
C TYR A 74 5.29 -1.21 35.03
N ARG A 75 4.94 -2.08 34.07
CA ARG A 75 3.61 -2.69 34.01
C ARG A 75 3.35 -3.62 35.19
N LEU A 76 4.27 -4.54 35.49
CA LEU A 76 4.10 -5.51 36.60
C LEU A 76 4.11 -4.85 37.99
N ALA A 77 4.82 -3.73 38.14
CA ALA A 77 4.82 -2.93 39.38
C ALA A 77 3.73 -1.84 39.39
N GLU A 78 2.83 -1.82 38.40
CA GLU A 78 1.74 -0.84 38.24
C GLU A 78 2.20 0.64 38.31
N ARG A 79 3.45 0.91 37.92
CA ARG A 79 4.06 2.24 37.85
C ARG A 79 3.56 2.99 36.61
N THR A 80 2.28 3.37 36.64
CA THR A 80 1.54 3.92 35.50
C THR A 80 2.23 5.14 34.89
N SER A 81 2.67 6.12 35.69
CA SER A 81 3.31 7.34 35.18
C SER A 81 4.62 7.07 34.44
N ASP A 82 5.45 6.17 34.97
CA ASP A 82 6.71 5.78 34.32
C ASP A 82 6.45 4.97 33.04
N LEU A 83 5.41 4.12 33.06
CA LEU A 83 4.98 3.34 31.89
C LEU A 83 4.52 4.24 30.75
N MET A 84 3.69 5.25 31.04
CA MET A 84 3.26 6.24 30.06
C MET A 84 4.44 7.03 29.49
N TYR A 85 5.41 7.38 30.35
CA TYR A 85 6.61 8.11 29.94
C TYR A 85 7.44 7.31 28.92
N ILE A 86 7.80 6.06 29.24
CA ILE A 86 8.60 5.24 28.32
C ILE A 86 7.86 4.88 27.03
N LEU A 87 6.54 4.70 27.09
CA LEU A 87 5.72 4.46 25.90
C LEU A 87 5.82 5.66 24.96
N ARG A 88 5.60 6.88 25.46
CA ARG A 88 5.67 8.13 24.68
C ARG A 88 7.02 8.35 24.01
N GLU A 89 8.13 7.98 24.65
CA GLU A 89 9.47 8.06 24.04
C GLU A 89 9.63 7.17 22.80
N GLY A 90 8.87 6.09 22.68
CA GLY A 90 9.01 5.08 21.62
C GLY A 90 7.78 4.93 20.72
N LEU A 91 6.92 5.94 20.62
CA LEU A 91 5.75 5.90 19.73
C LEU A 91 6.16 6.18 18.27
N THR A 92 6.90 5.25 17.68
CA THR A 92 7.18 5.20 16.25
C THR A 92 7.16 3.74 15.80
N TYR A 93 6.80 3.49 14.55
CA TYR A 93 6.78 2.13 13.99
C TYR A 93 8.19 1.53 13.85
N ASP A 94 9.24 2.37 13.87
CA ASP A 94 10.63 1.98 13.60
C ASP A 94 11.60 2.36 14.73
N VAL A 95 11.19 2.15 15.99
CA VAL A 95 12.09 2.37 17.15
C VAL A 95 13.32 1.49 16.98
N ALA A 96 14.52 2.07 17.09
CA ALA A 96 15.78 1.32 16.99
C ALA A 96 15.95 0.51 15.68
N ASN A 97 15.29 0.94 14.60
CA ASN A 97 15.35 0.32 13.27
C ASN A 97 14.73 -1.10 13.21
N ILE A 98 13.77 -1.43 14.09
CA ILE A 98 13.10 -2.74 14.13
C ILE A 98 12.23 -3.05 12.90
N ALA A 99 11.85 -2.03 12.11
CA ALA A 99 11.07 -2.17 10.89
C ALA A 99 11.94 -2.42 9.65
N HIS A 100 13.26 -2.56 9.82
CA HIS A 100 14.18 -2.66 8.70
C HIS A 100 13.89 -3.91 7.84
N PRO A 101 13.69 -3.79 6.50
CA PRO A 101 13.22 -4.89 5.65
C PRO A 101 14.07 -6.17 5.71
N MET A 102 15.40 -6.05 5.93
CA MET A 102 16.28 -7.21 6.04
C MET A 102 15.93 -8.15 7.19
N LEU A 103 15.29 -7.65 8.26
CA LEU A 103 14.82 -8.45 9.39
C LEU A 103 13.65 -9.38 9.03
N PHE A 104 13.05 -9.20 7.86
CA PHE A 104 11.95 -10.03 7.35
C PHE A 104 12.37 -10.86 6.13
N THR A 105 13.67 -10.89 5.82
CA THR A 105 14.20 -11.68 4.69
C THR A 105 14.85 -12.99 5.12
N ALA A 106 15.22 -13.13 6.39
CA ALA A 106 15.89 -14.31 6.92
C ALA A 106 14.93 -15.50 7.09
N THR A 107 13.70 -15.23 7.50
CA THR A 107 12.64 -16.21 7.73
C THR A 107 11.42 -15.85 6.89
N TYR A 108 10.61 -16.84 6.52
CA TYR A 108 9.38 -16.59 5.76
C TYR A 108 8.28 -15.97 6.63
N VAL A 109 8.23 -16.31 7.91
CA VAL A 109 7.23 -15.81 8.87
C VAL A 109 7.93 -15.20 10.07
N GLY A 110 7.48 -14.02 10.50
CA GLY A 110 7.97 -13.33 11.69
C GLY A 110 9.35 -12.70 11.51
N THR A 111 9.93 -12.29 12.64
CA THR A 111 11.25 -11.66 12.71
C THR A 111 12.01 -12.12 13.96
N LYS A 112 13.00 -11.35 14.42
CA LYS A 112 13.73 -11.60 15.68
C LYS A 112 12.74 -11.66 16.85
N LYS A 113 12.88 -12.68 17.70
CA LYS A 113 11.96 -12.94 18.82
C LYS A 113 11.91 -11.77 19.81
N ILE A 114 13.05 -11.11 20.05
CA ILE A 114 13.11 -9.93 20.92
C ILE A 114 12.27 -8.74 20.40
N ILE A 115 12.14 -8.59 19.08
CA ILE A 115 11.31 -7.55 18.46
C ILE A 115 9.84 -7.90 18.64
N GLU A 116 9.47 -9.16 18.40
CA GLU A 116 8.10 -9.66 18.61
C GLU A 116 7.67 -9.48 20.07
N ASP A 117 8.54 -9.86 21.02
CA ASP A 117 8.31 -9.73 22.46
C ASP A 117 8.21 -8.26 22.90
N TYR A 118 9.00 -7.36 22.31
CA TYR A 118 8.93 -5.92 22.54
C TYR A 118 7.58 -5.34 22.10
N ILE A 119 7.14 -5.64 20.89
CA ILE A 119 5.88 -5.13 20.35
C ILE A 119 4.69 -5.69 21.15
N GLU A 120 4.76 -6.96 21.53
CA GLU A 120 3.76 -7.58 22.40
C GLU A 120 3.70 -6.89 23.76
N GLU A 121 4.84 -6.61 24.39
CA GLU A 121 4.88 -5.91 25.68
C GLU A 121 4.38 -4.46 25.58
N VAL A 122 4.70 -3.74 24.49
CA VAL A 122 4.13 -2.41 24.22
C VAL A 122 2.61 -2.50 24.13
N SER A 123 2.09 -3.48 23.40
CA SER A 123 0.65 -3.69 23.24
C SER A 123 -0.03 -4.00 24.57
N ASN A 124 0.57 -4.88 25.38
CA ASN A 124 0.09 -5.23 26.73
C ASN A 124 0.12 -4.03 27.68
N SER A 125 1.13 -3.17 27.55
CA SER A 125 1.27 -1.95 28.35
C SER A 125 0.21 -0.91 28.00
N LEU A 126 -0.09 -0.73 26.70
CA LEU A 126 -1.20 0.10 26.25
C LEU A 126 -2.54 -0.45 26.74
N ALA A 127 -2.78 -1.76 26.57
CA ALA A 127 -3.99 -2.40 27.07
C ALA A 127 -4.18 -2.25 28.58
N PHE A 128 -3.11 -2.34 29.38
CA PHE A 128 -3.15 -2.08 30.82
C PHE A 128 -3.58 -0.64 31.14
N ILE A 129 -3.04 0.37 30.44
CA ILE A 129 -3.43 1.78 30.65
C ILE A 129 -4.91 2.00 30.30
N ALA A 130 -5.41 1.34 29.25
CA ALA A 130 -6.82 1.40 28.85
C ALA A 130 -7.75 0.64 29.81
N SER A 131 -7.24 -0.36 30.52
CA SER A 131 -8.04 -1.24 31.37
C SER A 131 -8.58 -0.52 32.61
N LYS A 132 -9.54 -1.16 33.28
CA LYS A 132 -10.10 -0.69 34.56
C LYS A 132 -9.12 -0.87 35.74
N GLU A 133 -8.10 -1.70 35.57
CA GLU A 133 -7.06 -1.96 36.58
C GLU A 133 -6.14 -0.75 36.75
N CYS A 134 -5.99 0.07 35.69
CA CYS A 134 -5.33 1.35 35.82
C CYS A 134 -6.24 2.36 36.54
N HIS A 135 -6.09 2.44 37.86
CA HIS A 135 -6.88 3.33 38.75
C HIS A 135 -6.37 4.77 38.81
N LEU A 136 -5.15 5.03 38.36
CA LEU A 136 -4.49 6.33 38.48
C LEU A 136 -5.06 7.39 37.54
N LEU A 137 -5.71 6.98 36.44
CA LEU A 137 -6.25 7.87 35.41
C LEU A 137 -7.76 7.74 35.34
N SER A 138 -8.43 8.89 35.22
CA SER A 138 -9.83 8.96 34.81
C SER A 138 -10.02 8.49 33.35
N THR A 139 -11.24 8.13 32.97
CA THR A 139 -11.56 7.75 31.58
C THR A 139 -11.20 8.85 30.59
N GLN A 140 -11.42 10.12 30.96
CA GLN A 140 -11.12 11.25 30.08
C GLN A 140 -9.60 11.43 29.86
N GLU A 141 -8.79 11.28 30.90
CA GLU A 141 -7.32 11.32 30.79
C GLU A 141 -6.78 10.16 29.95
N LYS A 142 -7.41 8.97 30.05
CA LYS A 142 -7.07 7.82 29.19
C LYS A 142 -7.37 8.14 27.72
N ILE A 143 -8.56 8.67 27.42
CA ILE A 143 -8.93 9.06 26.05
C ILE A 143 -7.95 10.09 25.49
N GLU A 144 -7.60 11.12 26.28
CA GLU A 144 -6.63 12.13 25.87
C GLU A 144 -5.23 11.53 25.63
N PHE A 145 -4.79 10.61 26.50
CA PHE A 145 -3.55 9.87 26.30
C PHE A 145 -3.55 9.12 24.97
N PHE A 146 -4.61 8.35 24.66
CA PHE A 146 -4.69 7.58 23.42
C PHE A 146 -4.84 8.46 22.16
N LYS A 147 -5.56 9.58 22.23
CA LYS A 147 -5.60 10.57 21.15
C LYS A 147 -4.22 11.12 20.84
N ASN A 148 -3.46 11.48 21.88
CA ASN A 148 -2.07 11.93 21.72
C ASN A 148 -1.19 10.81 21.16
N CYS A 149 -1.38 9.56 21.60
CA CYS A 149 -0.63 8.42 21.06
C CYS A 149 -0.93 8.16 19.58
N GLN A 150 -2.19 8.28 19.15
CA GLN A 150 -2.58 8.11 17.76
C GLN A 150 -1.94 9.19 16.86
N VAL A 151 -1.93 10.44 17.32
CA VAL A 151 -1.25 11.54 16.62
C VAL A 151 0.27 11.34 16.60
N ALA A 152 0.88 10.92 17.71
CA ALA A 152 2.33 10.70 17.76
C ALA A 152 2.78 9.51 16.90
N TYR A 153 2.03 8.40 16.93
CA TYR A 153 2.37 7.19 16.19
C TYR A 153 2.13 7.38 14.69
N GLY A 154 1.02 7.99 14.29
CA GLY A 154 0.57 8.08 12.90
C GLY A 154 -0.16 6.82 12.44
N GLN A 155 -0.45 6.74 11.14
CA GLN A 155 -1.20 5.63 10.56
C GLN A 155 -0.62 5.13 9.23
N PRO A 156 -0.84 3.85 8.88
CA PRO A 156 -0.40 3.32 7.60
C PRO A 156 -1.25 3.85 6.44
N ALA A 157 -0.67 3.89 5.24
CA ALA A 157 -1.41 4.10 4.00
C ALA A 157 -1.04 3.06 2.95
N ILE A 158 -2.01 2.65 2.12
CA ILE A 158 -1.78 1.81 0.96
C ILE A 158 -1.92 2.61 -0.34
N MET A 159 -0.99 2.37 -1.27
CA MET A 159 -0.92 3.06 -2.54
C MET A 159 -0.96 2.07 -3.70
N PHE A 160 -1.89 2.26 -4.63
CA PHE A 160 -2.10 1.40 -5.80
C PHE A 160 -1.61 2.11 -7.06
N SER A 161 -0.64 1.50 -7.74
CA SER A 161 -0.08 2.02 -8.99
C SER A 161 -1.01 1.81 -10.19
N GLY A 162 -0.72 2.49 -11.31
CA GLY A 162 -1.33 2.17 -12.60
C GLY A 162 -0.78 0.88 -13.23
N GLY A 163 -1.60 0.22 -14.05
CA GLY A 163 -1.18 -1.00 -14.79
C GLY A 163 -2.22 -1.59 -15.75
N ALA A 164 -3.22 -0.82 -16.18
CA ALA A 164 -4.35 -1.31 -16.97
C ALA A 164 -4.98 -2.58 -16.35
N THR A 165 -5.21 -3.64 -17.13
CA THR A 165 -5.77 -4.92 -16.66
C THR A 165 -4.97 -5.57 -15.53
N LEU A 166 -3.66 -5.28 -15.42
CA LEU A 166 -2.84 -5.79 -14.31
C LEU A 166 -3.25 -5.19 -12.95
N GLY A 167 -4.04 -4.13 -12.92
CA GLY A 167 -4.64 -3.59 -11.69
C GLY A 167 -5.51 -4.59 -10.94
N LEU A 168 -5.98 -5.67 -11.59
CA LEU A 168 -6.65 -6.79 -10.90
C LEU A 168 -5.75 -7.49 -9.88
N PHE A 169 -4.43 -7.36 -9.98
CA PHE A 169 -3.52 -7.82 -8.94
C PHE A 169 -3.78 -7.15 -7.58
N HIS A 170 -4.22 -5.88 -7.57
CA HIS A 170 -4.54 -5.17 -6.34
C HIS A 170 -5.69 -5.81 -5.57
N THR A 171 -6.63 -6.51 -6.22
CA THR A 171 -7.72 -7.20 -5.52
C THR A 171 -7.17 -8.27 -4.59
N GLY A 172 -6.13 -9.00 -5.01
CA GLY A 172 -5.47 -10.01 -4.21
C GLY A 172 -4.69 -9.44 -3.04
N VAL A 173 -4.05 -8.29 -3.26
CA VAL A 173 -3.36 -7.55 -2.19
C VAL A 173 -4.36 -7.09 -1.13
N CYS A 174 -5.44 -6.44 -1.55
CA CYS A 174 -6.49 -5.97 -0.62
C CYS A 174 -7.14 -7.13 0.12
N LYS A 175 -7.42 -8.24 -0.58
CA LYS A 175 -8.01 -9.43 0.04
C LYS A 175 -7.10 -10.05 1.09
N ALA A 176 -5.82 -10.26 0.77
CA ALA A 176 -4.87 -10.81 1.74
C ALA A 176 -4.66 -9.92 2.97
N LEU A 177 -4.74 -8.59 2.81
CA LEU A 177 -4.69 -7.65 3.94
C LEU A 177 -5.99 -7.68 4.74
N LEU A 178 -7.14 -7.59 4.08
CA LEU A 178 -8.46 -7.52 4.73
C LEU A 178 -8.79 -8.80 5.50
N GLU A 179 -8.48 -9.99 4.95
CA GLU A 179 -8.66 -11.28 5.65
C GLU A 179 -7.83 -11.37 6.95
N ARG A 180 -6.73 -10.60 7.03
CA ARG A 180 -5.85 -10.53 8.21
C ARG A 180 -6.01 -9.24 8.98
N ASP A 181 -7.05 -8.48 8.66
CA ASP A 181 -7.37 -7.23 9.31
C ASP A 181 -6.30 -6.13 9.11
N LEU A 182 -5.34 -6.31 8.20
CA LEU A 182 -4.21 -5.40 7.98
C LEU A 182 -4.49 -4.30 6.94
N MET A 183 -5.76 -4.05 6.59
CA MET A 183 -6.13 -3.06 5.58
C MET A 183 -6.00 -1.63 6.13
N PRO A 184 -5.15 -0.75 5.55
CA PRO A 184 -5.06 0.63 6.00
C PRO A 184 -6.35 1.42 5.70
N GLN A 185 -6.66 2.41 6.55
CA GLN A 185 -7.79 3.32 6.33
C GLN A 185 -7.53 4.39 5.25
N VAL A 186 -6.25 4.67 4.98
CA VAL A 186 -5.82 5.66 3.99
C VAL A 186 -5.41 4.95 2.70
N LEU A 187 -6.18 5.19 1.63
CA LEU A 187 -5.98 4.57 0.33
C LEU A 187 -5.63 5.65 -0.70
N SER A 188 -4.64 5.38 -1.53
CA SER A 188 -4.28 6.22 -2.67
C SER A 188 -4.20 5.39 -3.94
N GLY A 189 -4.66 5.93 -5.06
CA GLY A 189 -4.62 5.24 -6.35
C GLY A 189 -4.37 6.16 -7.53
N SER A 190 -3.67 5.64 -8.54
CA SER A 190 -3.55 6.26 -9.86
C SER A 190 -3.99 5.28 -10.95
N SER A 191 -4.71 5.75 -11.97
CA SER A 191 -5.15 4.93 -13.10
C SER A 191 -5.94 3.69 -12.66
N ALA A 192 -5.52 2.47 -13.03
CA ALA A 192 -6.16 1.23 -12.56
C ALA A 192 -6.22 1.12 -11.02
N GLY A 193 -5.23 1.65 -10.30
CA GLY A 193 -5.25 1.76 -8.84
C GLY A 193 -6.31 2.75 -8.32
N ALA A 194 -6.60 3.82 -9.07
CA ALA A 194 -7.67 4.75 -8.70
C ALA A 194 -9.06 4.11 -8.78
N ILE A 195 -9.28 3.18 -9.73
CA ILE A 195 -10.51 2.38 -9.81
C ILE A 195 -10.64 1.50 -8.55
N MET A 196 -9.57 0.82 -8.15
CA MET A 196 -9.55 0.01 -6.92
C MET A 196 -9.86 0.86 -5.68
N THR A 197 -9.16 2.00 -5.52
CA THR A 197 -9.40 2.95 -4.44
C THR A 197 -10.85 3.44 -4.42
N ALA A 198 -11.39 3.82 -5.58
CA ALA A 198 -12.77 4.29 -5.69
C ALA A 198 -13.78 3.20 -5.32
N MET A 199 -13.61 1.98 -5.82
CA MET A 199 -14.50 0.86 -5.51
C MET A 199 -14.48 0.52 -4.02
N LEU A 200 -13.33 0.52 -3.36
CA LEU A 200 -13.27 0.30 -1.91
C LEU A 200 -13.88 1.46 -1.11
N GLY A 201 -13.62 2.70 -1.53
CA GLY A 201 -14.02 3.89 -0.77
C GLY A 201 -15.51 4.23 -0.78
N ILE A 202 -16.29 3.72 -1.73
CA ILE A 202 -17.74 3.93 -1.75
C ILE A 202 -18.50 2.80 -1.06
N SER A 203 -17.83 1.70 -0.79
CA SER A 203 -18.46 0.47 -0.32
C SER A 203 -18.45 0.39 1.18
N LYS A 204 -19.51 -0.20 1.72
CA LYS A 204 -19.58 -0.47 3.15
C LYS A 204 -18.52 -1.50 3.55
N PRO A 205 -17.96 -1.43 4.77
CA PRO A 205 -17.01 -2.43 5.27
C PRO A 205 -17.50 -3.89 5.09
N SER A 206 -18.78 -4.13 5.31
CA SER A 206 -19.45 -5.43 5.14
C SER A 206 -19.46 -5.95 3.68
N GLU A 207 -19.42 -5.06 2.70
CA GLU A 207 -19.49 -5.39 1.27
C GLU A 207 -18.10 -5.52 0.61
N MET A 208 -17.03 -5.03 1.27
CA MET A 208 -15.69 -4.99 0.68
C MET A 208 -15.19 -6.38 0.25
N MET A 209 -15.43 -7.42 1.06
CA MET A 209 -15.04 -8.79 0.71
C MET A 209 -15.79 -9.33 -0.51
N HIS A 210 -17.07 -8.97 -0.69
CA HIS A 210 -17.87 -9.37 -1.86
C HIS A 210 -17.32 -8.76 -3.16
N ILE A 211 -16.92 -7.49 -3.09
CA ILE A 211 -16.30 -6.78 -4.22
C ILE A 211 -14.97 -7.42 -4.58
N LEU A 212 -14.14 -7.75 -3.58
CA LEU A 212 -12.87 -8.40 -3.78
C LEU A 212 -13.03 -9.83 -4.33
N ASN A 213 -14.12 -10.53 -4.03
CA ASN A 213 -14.43 -11.84 -4.63
C ASN A 213 -14.89 -11.75 -6.10
N GLY A 214 -15.09 -10.53 -6.60
CA GLY A 214 -15.33 -10.26 -8.02
C GLY A 214 -16.80 -10.12 -8.41
N GLU A 215 -17.75 -10.18 -7.48
CA GLU A 215 -19.19 -10.15 -7.79
C GLU A 215 -19.60 -8.88 -8.54
N SER A 216 -18.97 -7.73 -8.25
CA SER A 216 -19.20 -6.45 -8.95
C SER A 216 -18.34 -6.25 -10.20
N PHE A 217 -17.23 -6.99 -10.34
CA PHE A 217 -16.34 -6.86 -11.49
C PHE A 217 -16.91 -7.50 -12.76
N PHE A 218 -17.88 -8.43 -12.65
CA PHE A 218 -18.32 -9.24 -13.80
C PHE A 218 -19.66 -8.84 -14.41
N THR A 219 -20.41 -7.90 -13.84
CA THR A 219 -21.76 -7.62 -14.35
C THR A 219 -21.75 -6.86 -15.68
N GLU A 220 -20.74 -6.04 -15.99
CA GLU A 220 -20.57 -5.44 -17.34
C GLU A 220 -19.11 -5.04 -17.67
N ALA A 221 -18.07 -5.45 -16.92
CA ALA A 221 -16.76 -4.80 -17.00
C ALA A 221 -15.84 -5.37 -18.10
N PHE A 222 -15.40 -4.46 -18.98
CA PHE A 222 -14.30 -4.56 -19.95
C PHE A 222 -14.55 -5.31 -21.26
N HIS A 223 -15.14 -4.59 -22.22
CA HIS A 223 -14.92 -4.80 -23.65
C HIS A 223 -13.88 -3.80 -24.20
N PHE A 224 -12.59 -3.92 -23.83
CA PHE A 224 -11.52 -3.38 -24.67
C PHE A 224 -11.55 -4.11 -26.02
N ARG A 225 -11.64 -3.36 -27.12
CA ARG A 225 -11.59 -3.93 -28.47
C ARG A 225 -10.14 -4.19 -28.90
N ARG A 226 -9.98 -5.12 -29.85
CA ARG A 226 -8.70 -5.47 -30.49
C ARG A 226 -8.05 -4.23 -31.12
N TRP A 227 -6.72 -4.21 -31.18
CA TRP A 227 -5.88 -3.13 -31.72
C TRP A 227 -6.28 -2.63 -33.12
N GLU A 228 -6.93 -3.47 -33.92
CA GLU A 228 -7.46 -3.15 -35.25
C GLU A 228 -8.47 -1.97 -35.24
N ASP A 229 -9.16 -1.73 -34.12
CA ASP A 229 -10.12 -0.63 -33.96
C ASP A 229 -9.49 0.65 -33.38
N ILE A 230 -8.38 0.53 -32.64
CA ILE A 230 -7.61 1.67 -32.11
C ILE A 230 -6.85 2.37 -33.25
N LEU A 231 -6.33 1.59 -34.21
CA LEU A 231 -5.63 2.11 -35.39
C LEU A 231 -6.52 2.90 -36.36
N LYS A 232 -7.86 2.75 -36.28
CA LYS A 232 -8.83 3.39 -37.20
C LYS A 232 -9.25 4.82 -36.79
N GLY A 233 -8.51 5.46 -35.87
CA GLY A 233 -8.69 6.88 -35.54
C GLY A 233 -9.92 7.25 -34.68
N ASN A 234 -10.81 6.30 -34.38
CA ASN A 234 -12.01 6.48 -33.53
C ASN A 234 -11.92 5.77 -32.16
N GLY A 235 -10.80 5.11 -31.85
CA GLY A 235 -10.67 4.22 -30.68
C GLY A 235 -10.77 4.90 -29.31
N GLY A 236 -10.09 6.02 -29.10
CA GLY A 236 -9.98 6.63 -27.76
C GLY A 236 -11.30 7.20 -27.21
N ILE A 237 -12.21 7.70 -28.05
CA ILE A 237 -13.46 8.34 -27.60
C ILE A 237 -14.51 7.28 -27.20
N ALA A 238 -14.59 6.18 -27.94
CA ALA A 238 -15.53 5.10 -27.65
C ALA A 238 -15.18 4.38 -26.34
N ASP A 239 -13.89 4.20 -26.08
CA ASP A 239 -13.38 3.55 -24.87
C ASP A 239 -13.59 4.41 -23.62
N VAL A 240 -13.37 5.73 -23.69
CA VAL A 240 -13.72 6.66 -22.59
C VAL A 240 -15.21 6.63 -22.27
N ARG A 241 -16.10 6.50 -23.26
CA ARG A 241 -17.54 6.39 -23.00
C ARG A 241 -17.89 5.09 -22.28
N TYR A 242 -17.25 3.99 -22.68
CA TYR A 242 -17.47 2.69 -22.04
C TYR A 242 -16.92 2.67 -20.61
N LEU A 243 -15.68 3.13 -20.40
CA LEU A 243 -15.09 3.27 -19.07
C LEU A 243 -15.93 4.22 -18.20
N LYS A 244 -16.38 5.35 -18.75
CA LYS A 244 -17.28 6.27 -18.03
C LYS A 244 -18.59 5.59 -17.64
N LYS A 245 -19.21 4.83 -18.54
CA LYS A 245 -20.43 4.06 -18.23
C LYS A 245 -20.16 3.04 -17.12
N PHE A 246 -19.06 2.29 -17.22
CA PHE A 246 -18.65 1.34 -16.19
C PHE A 246 -18.47 2.02 -14.82
N LEU A 247 -17.74 3.13 -14.76
CA LEU A 247 -17.51 3.88 -13.53
C LEU A 247 -18.82 4.46 -12.98
N LEU A 248 -19.72 4.97 -13.82
CA LEU A 248 -21.03 5.47 -13.38
C LEU A 248 -21.90 4.35 -12.81
N THR A 249 -21.96 3.20 -13.47
CA THR A 249 -22.77 2.04 -13.02
C THR A 249 -22.26 1.48 -11.70
N ASN A 250 -20.93 1.39 -11.52
CA ASN A 250 -20.34 0.75 -10.34
C ASN A 250 -20.11 1.72 -9.17
N LEU A 251 -19.81 2.99 -9.46
CA LEU A 251 -19.50 3.98 -8.42
C LEU A 251 -20.68 4.87 -8.04
N GLY A 252 -21.72 4.91 -8.88
CA GLY A 252 -22.90 5.72 -8.64
C GLY A 252 -22.60 7.23 -8.60
N ASP A 253 -23.56 8.00 -8.10
CA ASP A 253 -23.46 9.46 -7.97
C ASP A 253 -23.00 9.90 -6.58
N VAL A 254 -21.84 9.37 -6.19
CA VAL A 254 -21.23 9.54 -4.86
C VAL A 254 -20.05 10.50 -4.91
N THR A 255 -20.05 11.46 -4.00
CA THR A 255 -18.95 12.42 -3.78
C THR A 255 -17.89 11.87 -2.83
N PHE A 256 -16.71 12.51 -2.76
CA PHE A 256 -15.67 12.09 -1.82
C PHE A 256 -16.10 12.21 -0.35
N GLU A 257 -16.91 13.21 -0.01
CA GLU A 257 -17.45 13.36 1.35
C GLU A 257 -18.47 12.25 1.68
N GLU A 258 -19.41 11.97 0.76
CA GLU A 258 -20.39 10.88 0.93
C GLU A 258 -19.69 9.52 1.01
N ALA A 259 -18.68 9.28 0.17
CA ALA A 259 -17.89 8.05 0.17
C ALA A 259 -17.21 7.81 1.54
N PHE A 260 -16.59 8.85 2.12
CA PHE A 260 -15.95 8.75 3.43
C PHE A 260 -16.96 8.42 4.54
N LYS A 261 -18.16 9.03 4.50
CA LYS A 261 -19.21 8.75 5.50
C LYS A 261 -19.73 7.30 5.45
N VAL A 262 -19.69 6.67 4.27
CA VAL A 262 -20.16 5.30 4.07
C VAL A 262 -19.09 4.26 4.39
N SER A 263 -17.87 4.44 3.89
CA SER A 263 -16.80 3.44 4.02
C SER A 263 -15.92 3.62 5.25
N GLY A 264 -15.83 4.84 5.78
CA GLY A 264 -14.79 5.22 6.75
C GLY A 264 -13.38 5.30 6.16
N LEU A 265 -13.22 5.11 4.84
CA LEU A 265 -11.92 5.09 4.17
C LEU A 265 -11.56 6.45 3.60
N HIS A 266 -10.34 6.90 3.88
CA HIS A 266 -9.75 8.08 3.29
C HIS A 266 -9.21 7.78 1.90
N ILE A 267 -10.06 7.93 0.89
CA ILE A 267 -9.69 7.71 -0.51
C ILE A 267 -9.04 8.93 -1.17
N ASN A 268 -7.97 8.67 -1.91
CA ASN A 268 -7.14 9.68 -2.56
C ASN A 268 -6.88 9.29 -4.02
N ILE A 269 -7.30 10.14 -4.95
CA ILE A 269 -7.11 9.90 -6.39
C ILE A 269 -6.22 11.00 -6.98
N ALA A 270 -5.10 10.59 -7.59
CA ALA A 270 -4.17 11.50 -8.22
C ALA A 270 -4.63 11.88 -9.64
N VAL A 271 -4.66 13.19 -9.93
CA VAL A 271 -4.97 13.74 -11.25
C VAL A 271 -4.02 14.89 -11.59
N ALA A 272 -3.64 15.00 -12.87
CA ALA A 272 -2.79 16.08 -13.35
C ALA A 272 -3.55 16.98 -14.34
N PRO A 273 -3.36 18.31 -14.30
CA PRO A 273 -3.91 19.18 -15.33
C PRO A 273 -3.20 18.92 -16.66
N TYR A 274 -3.98 18.89 -17.75
CA TYR A 274 -3.47 18.70 -19.11
C TYR A 274 -2.54 19.85 -19.52
N ASP A 275 -2.92 21.07 -19.13
CA ASP A 275 -2.08 22.25 -19.35
C ASP A 275 -0.92 22.20 -18.37
N ALA A 276 0.31 22.10 -18.89
CA ALA A 276 1.55 21.81 -18.16
C ALA A 276 1.97 22.85 -17.10
N SER A 277 1.11 23.82 -16.79
CA SER A 277 1.33 24.96 -15.90
C SER A 277 1.25 24.62 -14.41
N GLN A 278 0.62 23.51 -14.02
CA GLN A 278 0.34 23.17 -12.62
C GLN A 278 0.81 21.75 -12.26
N GLU A 279 1.11 21.55 -10.97
CA GLU A 279 1.45 20.23 -10.42
C GLU A 279 0.24 19.30 -10.31
N ALA A 280 0.51 18.01 -10.16
CA ALA A 280 -0.52 17.01 -9.87
C ALA A 280 -1.23 17.31 -8.54
N ARG A 281 -2.54 17.08 -8.54
CA ARG A 281 -3.43 17.26 -7.39
C ARG A 281 -3.94 15.91 -6.91
N ILE A 282 -4.19 15.83 -5.62
CA ILE A 282 -4.89 14.71 -5.00
C ILE A 282 -6.31 15.15 -4.73
N MET A 283 -7.26 14.39 -5.23
CA MET A 283 -8.68 14.54 -4.96
C MET A 283 -9.07 13.62 -3.82
N ASN A 284 -9.65 14.20 -2.76
CA ASN A 284 -10.11 13.50 -1.57
C ASN A 284 -11.20 14.30 -0.85
N SER A 285 -11.66 13.80 0.30
CA SER A 285 -12.71 14.43 1.11
C SER A 285 -12.30 15.80 1.70
N TYR A 286 -11.01 16.08 1.85
CA TYR A 286 -10.52 17.35 2.39
C TYR A 286 -10.28 18.41 1.30
N THR A 287 -9.69 18.02 0.17
CA THR A 287 -9.32 18.95 -0.91
C THR A 287 -10.44 19.17 -1.92
N SER A 288 -11.34 18.19 -2.06
CA SER A 288 -12.41 18.18 -3.07
C SER A 288 -13.63 17.37 -2.59
N PRO A 289 -14.28 17.76 -1.47
CA PRO A 289 -15.39 17.00 -0.88
C PRO A 289 -16.54 16.77 -1.87
N ASP A 290 -16.93 17.81 -2.61
CA ASP A 290 -18.06 17.82 -3.54
C ASP A 290 -17.77 17.13 -4.88
N LEU A 291 -16.54 16.68 -5.13
CA LEU A 291 -16.16 16.07 -6.40
C LEU A 291 -16.71 14.63 -6.48
N LEU A 292 -17.26 14.26 -7.64
CA LEU A 292 -17.74 12.89 -7.86
C LEU A 292 -16.57 11.92 -8.02
N VAL A 293 -16.60 10.81 -7.27
CA VAL A 293 -15.51 9.82 -7.24
C VAL A 293 -15.29 9.21 -8.62
N TRP A 294 -16.35 8.87 -9.34
CA TRP A 294 -16.26 8.33 -10.71
C TRP A 294 -15.58 9.30 -11.69
N SER A 295 -15.77 10.61 -11.48
CA SER A 295 -15.20 11.64 -12.34
C SER A 295 -13.69 11.75 -12.13
N ALA A 296 -13.25 11.71 -10.87
CA ALA A 296 -11.84 11.65 -10.50
C ALA A 296 -11.16 10.37 -11.01
N ALA A 297 -11.81 9.21 -10.84
CA ALA A 297 -11.30 7.94 -11.34
C ALA A 297 -11.15 7.96 -12.88
N LEU A 298 -12.14 8.49 -13.60
CA LEU A 298 -12.08 8.63 -15.06
C LEU A 298 -10.91 9.53 -15.50
N ALA A 299 -10.69 10.65 -14.80
CA ALA A 299 -9.57 11.54 -15.07
C ALA A 299 -8.21 10.89 -14.79
N SER A 300 -8.13 10.12 -13.70
CA SER A 300 -6.93 9.37 -13.36
C SER A 300 -6.64 8.25 -14.35
N CYS A 301 -7.65 7.70 -15.04
CA CYS A 301 -7.44 6.72 -16.11
C CYS A 301 -7.12 7.34 -17.49
N ALA A 302 -7.21 8.68 -17.63
CA ALA A 302 -7.00 9.36 -18.90
C ALA A 302 -5.51 9.54 -19.20
N VAL A 303 -4.84 8.45 -19.57
CA VAL A 303 -3.42 8.45 -19.96
C VAL A 303 -3.22 9.26 -21.25
N PRO A 304 -2.32 10.25 -21.28
CA PRO A 304 -1.99 11.00 -22.49
C PRO A 304 -1.66 10.08 -23.67
N VAL A 305 -2.03 10.47 -24.89
CA VAL A 305 -1.90 9.68 -26.13
C VAL A 305 -2.94 8.57 -26.28
N LEU A 306 -3.29 7.86 -25.19
CA LEU A 306 -4.29 6.78 -25.24
C LEU A 306 -5.72 7.30 -25.10
N PHE A 307 -5.94 8.29 -24.24
CA PHE A 307 -7.26 8.81 -23.92
C PHE A 307 -7.32 10.34 -23.99
N PRO A 308 -8.45 10.92 -24.47
CA PRO A 308 -8.64 12.36 -24.46
C PRO A 308 -8.73 12.90 -23.03
N PRO A 309 -8.22 14.13 -22.76
CA PRO A 309 -8.36 14.79 -21.47
C PRO A 309 -9.83 15.00 -21.09
N VAL A 310 -10.16 14.81 -19.82
CA VAL A 310 -11.54 14.88 -19.32
C VAL A 310 -11.76 16.11 -18.43
N ARG A 311 -13.02 16.50 -18.26
CA ARG A 311 -13.42 17.51 -17.28
C ARG A 311 -13.94 16.81 -16.04
N LEU A 312 -13.56 17.35 -14.89
CA LEU A 312 -14.03 16.87 -13.60
C LEU A 312 -15.43 17.43 -13.30
N THR A 313 -16.25 16.62 -12.64
CA THR A 313 -17.64 16.93 -12.28
C THR A 313 -17.80 16.89 -10.77
N SER A 314 -18.29 17.98 -10.20
CA SER A 314 -18.71 18.11 -8.81
C SER A 314 -20.23 18.09 -8.70
N LYS A 315 -20.72 17.66 -7.55
CA LYS A 315 -22.15 17.66 -7.19
C LYS A 315 -22.38 18.78 -6.19
N ARG A 316 -23.26 19.72 -6.51
CA ARG A 316 -23.67 20.79 -5.58
C ARG A 316 -24.65 20.24 -4.54
N GLN A 317 -24.95 21.05 -3.52
CA GLN A 317 -25.93 20.73 -2.48
C GLN A 317 -27.37 20.52 -3.02
N ASP A 318 -27.70 21.13 -4.16
CA ASP A 318 -28.97 20.94 -4.88
C ASP A 318 -29.02 19.62 -5.68
N GLY A 319 -27.94 18.85 -5.70
CA GLY A 319 -27.80 17.62 -6.49
C GLY A 319 -27.41 17.87 -7.95
N GLU A 320 -27.24 19.12 -8.40
CA GLU A 320 -26.85 19.41 -9.78
C GLU A 320 -25.36 19.20 -10.02
N HIS A 321 -25.06 18.68 -11.21
CA HIS A 321 -23.69 18.40 -11.65
C HIS A 321 -23.05 19.64 -12.26
N THR A 322 -21.92 20.06 -11.71
CA THR A 322 -21.20 21.26 -12.14
C THR A 322 -19.71 20.98 -12.39
N PRO A 323 -19.09 21.70 -13.33
CA PRO A 323 -17.71 21.39 -13.69
C PRO A 323 -16.73 21.89 -12.63
N TYR A 324 -15.93 20.98 -12.08
CA TYR A 324 -14.82 21.32 -11.19
C TYR A 324 -13.69 21.98 -12.00
N MET A 325 -13.36 23.23 -11.68
CA MET A 325 -12.41 24.04 -12.44
C MET A 325 -12.70 24.02 -13.95
N GLY A 326 -13.91 24.40 -14.37
CA GLY A 326 -14.44 24.11 -15.71
C GLY A 326 -13.65 24.57 -16.95
N ARG A 327 -12.60 25.39 -16.78
CA ARG A 327 -11.65 25.74 -17.85
C ARG A 327 -10.52 24.72 -18.03
N THR A 328 -10.19 23.97 -16.98
CA THR A 328 -9.08 23.01 -16.93
C THR A 328 -9.54 21.64 -17.41
N ARG A 329 -8.68 20.96 -18.17
CA ARG A 329 -8.83 19.53 -18.48
C ARG A 329 -7.82 18.73 -17.68
N TRP A 330 -8.18 17.50 -17.35
CA TRP A 330 -7.42 16.64 -16.47
C TRP A 330 -7.02 15.36 -17.20
N VAL A 331 -5.86 14.84 -16.81
CA VAL A 331 -5.25 13.59 -17.28
C VAL A 331 -4.71 12.80 -16.09
N ASP A 332 -4.24 11.58 -16.36
CA ASP A 332 -3.68 10.68 -15.36
C ASP A 332 -2.60 11.37 -14.51
N GLY A 333 -2.73 11.24 -13.18
CA GLY A 333 -1.77 11.74 -12.20
C GLY A 333 -0.40 11.07 -12.30
N SER A 334 -0.36 9.83 -12.80
CA SER A 334 0.84 9.03 -13.02
C SER A 334 1.86 9.69 -13.96
N VAL A 335 1.40 10.61 -14.78
CA VAL A 335 2.23 11.35 -15.74
C VAL A 335 3.23 12.27 -15.02
N ARG A 336 2.93 12.67 -13.78
CA ARG A 336 3.78 13.58 -13.00
C ARG A 336 4.21 12.99 -11.65
N SER A 337 3.37 12.21 -10.99
CA SER A 337 3.70 11.53 -9.74
C SER A 337 2.70 10.42 -9.45
N ASP A 338 3.13 9.15 -9.58
CA ASP A 338 2.33 7.98 -9.20
C ASP A 338 1.97 7.97 -7.70
N PHE A 339 2.84 8.52 -6.84
CA PHE A 339 2.73 8.43 -5.38
C PHE A 339 3.06 9.74 -4.66
N PRO A 340 2.03 10.51 -4.25
CA PRO A 340 2.23 11.79 -3.59
C PRO A 340 2.42 11.65 -2.07
N GLN A 341 3.42 10.88 -1.65
CA GLN A 341 3.70 10.52 -0.24
C GLN A 341 3.75 11.72 0.70
N GLU A 342 4.42 12.81 0.33
CA GLU A 342 4.55 14.00 1.19
C GLU A 342 3.21 14.70 1.44
N LYS A 343 2.34 14.77 0.42
CA LYS A 343 1.01 15.35 0.56
C LYS A 343 0.12 14.46 1.43
N MET A 344 0.21 13.15 1.24
CA MET A 344 -0.51 12.16 2.06
C MET A 344 -0.08 12.19 3.52
N ALA A 345 1.23 12.22 3.79
CA ALA A 345 1.78 12.33 5.13
C ALA A 345 1.28 13.57 5.86
N ARG A 346 1.17 14.71 5.17
CA ARG A 346 0.63 15.96 5.74
C ARG A 346 -0.87 15.91 6.02
N LEU A 347 -1.66 15.31 5.14
CA LEU A 347 -3.12 15.29 5.28
C LEU A 347 -3.61 14.28 6.31
N TYR A 348 -2.96 13.12 6.40
CA TYR A 348 -3.44 11.98 7.19
C TYR A 348 -2.47 11.55 8.28
N ASN A 349 -1.37 12.26 8.49
CA ASN A 349 -0.33 11.85 9.45
C ASN A 349 0.18 10.42 9.17
N VAL A 350 0.48 10.15 7.90
CA VAL A 350 0.97 8.85 7.45
C VAL A 350 2.40 8.65 7.92
N ASN A 351 2.65 7.59 8.67
CA ASN A 351 3.99 7.23 9.16
C ASN A 351 4.67 6.16 8.29
N TYR A 352 3.89 5.32 7.60
CA TYR A 352 4.38 4.16 6.89
C TYR A 352 3.49 3.85 5.67
N THR A 353 4.11 3.46 4.56
CA THR A 353 3.43 3.27 3.27
C THR A 353 3.62 1.88 2.68
N ILE A 354 2.51 1.29 2.22
CA ILE A 354 2.47 0.04 1.47
C ILE A 354 2.24 0.37 0.00
N ALA A 355 3.23 0.13 -0.86
CA ALA A 355 3.10 0.33 -2.29
C ALA A 355 2.76 -1.00 -2.97
N SER A 356 1.61 -1.06 -3.64
CA SER A 356 1.25 -2.15 -4.55
C SER A 356 1.59 -1.74 -5.98
N GLN A 357 2.70 -2.28 -6.51
CA GLN A 357 3.20 -1.92 -7.84
C GLN A 357 2.86 -3.01 -8.85
N VAL A 358 2.09 -2.62 -9.86
CA VAL A 358 1.72 -3.46 -11.00
C VAL A 358 2.23 -2.95 -12.33
N ASN A 359 2.90 -1.80 -12.30
CA ASN A 359 3.29 -1.09 -13.49
C ASN A 359 4.41 -1.82 -14.25
N PRO A 360 4.14 -2.34 -15.46
CA PRO A 360 5.05 -3.22 -16.18
C PRO A 360 6.34 -2.53 -16.64
N HIS A 361 6.36 -1.20 -16.77
CA HIS A 361 7.60 -0.49 -17.10
C HIS A 361 8.46 -0.18 -15.87
N VAL A 362 7.94 -0.36 -14.66
CA VAL A 362 8.63 -0.08 -13.40
C VAL A 362 9.12 -1.36 -12.76
N VAL A 363 8.24 -2.36 -12.70
CA VAL A 363 8.47 -3.59 -11.95
C VAL A 363 9.73 -4.34 -12.39
N PRO A 364 10.06 -4.48 -13.70
CA PRO A 364 11.30 -5.12 -14.13
C PRO A 364 12.57 -4.44 -13.62
N PHE A 365 12.50 -3.16 -13.24
CA PHE A 365 13.62 -2.39 -12.71
C PHE A 365 13.60 -2.26 -11.18
N MET A 366 12.54 -2.75 -10.53
CA MET A 366 12.43 -2.76 -9.08
C MET A 366 13.35 -3.81 -8.49
N GLN A 367 14.24 -3.36 -7.61
CA GLN A 367 15.07 -4.21 -6.77
C GLN A 367 14.26 -4.84 -5.64
N THR A 368 14.60 -6.08 -5.28
CA THR A 368 14.10 -6.69 -4.03
C THR A 368 14.70 -6.00 -2.82
N ASP A 369 14.04 -6.09 -1.65
CA ASP A 369 14.57 -5.49 -0.40
C ASP A 369 15.98 -6.00 -0.08
N ALA A 370 16.24 -7.28 -0.37
CA ALA A 370 17.53 -7.91 -0.19
C ALA A 370 18.60 -7.45 -1.19
N GLU A 371 18.25 -6.84 -2.32
CA GLU A 371 19.19 -6.19 -3.25
C GLU A 371 19.41 -4.72 -2.90
N ARG A 372 18.37 -4.06 -2.38
CA ARG A 372 18.40 -2.63 -2.04
C ARG A 372 19.23 -2.34 -0.80
N PHE A 373 19.07 -3.15 0.24
CA PHE A 373 19.65 -2.87 1.57
C PHE A 373 20.91 -3.69 1.87
N ARG A 374 21.18 -4.74 1.10
CA ARG A 374 22.34 -5.59 1.36
C ARG A 374 23.62 -4.91 0.88
N LYS A 375 24.53 -4.64 1.82
CA LYS A 375 25.86 -4.08 1.55
C LYS A 375 26.87 -5.17 1.17
N ASP A 376 26.57 -6.02 0.19
CA ASP A 376 27.58 -6.98 -0.31
C ASP A 376 28.67 -6.17 -1.05
N MET A 377 29.94 -6.21 -0.60
CA MET A 377 31.05 -5.41 -1.15
C MET A 377 31.34 -5.69 -2.64
N LEU A 378 30.88 -6.83 -3.18
CA LEU A 378 31.15 -7.29 -4.54
C LEU A 378 30.28 -6.64 -5.63
N SER A 379 29.24 -5.88 -5.28
CA SER A 379 28.32 -5.23 -6.26
C SER A 379 28.51 -3.71 -6.41
N TRP A 380 29.60 -3.15 -5.87
CA TRP A 380 29.88 -1.72 -5.94
C TRP A 380 30.04 -1.17 -7.38
N PRO A 381 30.66 -1.90 -8.33
CA PRO A 381 30.77 -1.44 -9.72
C PRO A 381 29.42 -1.30 -10.42
N GLU A 382 28.53 -2.29 -10.30
CA GLU A 382 27.17 -2.20 -10.86
C GLU A 382 26.34 -1.08 -10.23
N ARG A 383 26.52 -0.81 -8.93
CA ARG A 383 25.88 0.32 -8.25
C ARG A 383 26.36 1.67 -8.76
N ILE A 384 27.66 1.81 -9.05
CA ILE A 384 28.23 3.03 -9.65
C ILE A 384 27.73 3.18 -11.08
N VAL A 385 27.80 2.14 -11.91
CA VAL A 385 27.34 2.16 -13.31
C VAL A 385 25.86 2.50 -13.39
N ARG A 386 25.04 2.00 -12.46
CA ARG A 386 23.60 2.32 -12.41
C ARG A 386 23.31 3.74 -11.92
N ARG A 387 24.06 4.25 -10.92
CA ARG A 387 23.96 5.66 -10.48
C ARG A 387 24.44 6.63 -11.56
N GLN A 388 25.60 6.38 -12.14
CA GLN A 388 26.17 7.13 -13.26
C GLN A 388 25.26 7.02 -14.49
N GLY A 389 24.71 5.83 -14.78
CA GLY A 389 23.76 5.59 -15.86
C GLY A 389 22.50 6.43 -15.72
N LYS A 390 21.90 6.50 -14.52
CA LYS A 390 20.78 7.43 -14.26
C LYS A 390 21.16 8.89 -14.53
N VAL A 391 22.36 9.33 -14.13
CA VAL A 391 22.85 10.70 -14.34
C VAL A 391 23.12 10.99 -15.82
N ILE A 392 23.72 10.03 -16.54
CA ILE A 392 24.00 10.13 -17.98
C ILE A 392 22.70 10.13 -18.78
N SER A 393 21.75 9.25 -18.47
CA SER A 393 20.43 9.24 -19.08
C SER A 393 19.70 10.56 -18.85
N LYS A 394 19.80 11.12 -17.64
CA LYS A 394 19.23 12.44 -17.31
C LYS A 394 19.90 13.56 -18.11
N GLY A 395 21.23 13.57 -18.18
CA GLY A 395 21.99 14.53 -18.98
C GLY A 395 21.72 14.45 -20.50
N ILE A 396 21.54 13.25 -21.05
CA ILE A 396 21.16 13.06 -22.46
C ILE A 396 19.72 13.50 -22.71
N MET A 397 18.80 13.23 -21.77
CA MET A 397 17.41 13.70 -21.86
C MET A 397 17.31 15.24 -21.72
N ASP A 398 18.12 15.85 -20.85
CA ASP A 398 18.19 17.32 -20.70
C ASP A 398 18.75 17.97 -21.96
N PHE A 399 19.82 17.40 -22.52
CA PHE A 399 20.41 17.87 -23.77
C PHE A 399 19.48 17.72 -24.99
N THR A 400 18.73 16.61 -25.07
CA THR A 400 17.72 16.42 -26.13
C THR A 400 16.52 17.33 -25.94
N ARG A 401 16.13 17.66 -24.70
CA ARG A 401 15.09 18.65 -24.38
C ARG A 401 15.47 20.05 -24.86
N GLU A 402 16.72 20.47 -24.66
CA GLU A 402 17.23 21.77 -25.10
C GLU A 402 17.33 21.89 -26.63
N ARG A 403 17.72 20.81 -27.33
CA ARG A 403 17.88 20.83 -28.80
C ARG A 403 16.62 20.49 -29.60
N VAL A 404 15.72 19.66 -29.09
CA VAL A 404 14.54 19.13 -29.83
C VAL A 404 13.23 19.80 -29.38
N GLY A 405 13.29 20.73 -28.42
CA GLY A 405 12.14 21.44 -27.84
C GLY A 405 11.36 22.40 -28.77
N GLY A 406 11.68 22.46 -30.05
CA GLY A 406 11.01 23.33 -31.04
C GLY A 406 9.60 22.88 -31.43
N VAL A 407 9.24 21.60 -31.24
CA VAL A 407 7.91 21.06 -31.55
C VAL A 407 7.11 20.83 -30.25
N PRO A 408 5.99 21.55 -30.03
CA PRO A 408 5.22 21.47 -28.79
C PRO A 408 4.77 20.06 -28.39
N ALA A 409 4.52 19.16 -29.35
CA ALA A 409 4.12 17.79 -29.09
C ALA A 409 5.28 16.90 -28.58
N VAL A 410 6.50 17.10 -29.11
CA VAL A 410 7.70 16.34 -28.73
C VAL A 410 8.20 16.77 -27.36
N ARG A 411 8.21 18.10 -27.09
CA ARG A 411 8.51 18.62 -25.76
C ARG A 411 7.56 18.07 -24.70
N ARG A 412 6.25 18.00 -25.00
CA ARG A 412 5.24 17.40 -24.11
C ARG A 412 5.48 15.90 -23.87
N LEU A 413 5.80 15.13 -24.91
CA LEU A 413 6.15 13.71 -24.77
C LEU A 413 7.40 13.51 -23.88
N LEU A 414 8.42 14.34 -24.07
CA LEU A 414 9.65 14.31 -23.27
C LEU A 414 9.40 14.74 -21.81
N ASP A 415 8.60 15.79 -21.58
CA ASP A 415 8.21 16.23 -20.24
C ASP A 415 7.39 15.15 -19.51
N HIS A 416 6.52 14.41 -20.23
CA HIS A 416 5.78 13.25 -19.69
C HIS A 416 6.68 12.04 -19.43
N GLY A 417 7.63 11.74 -20.32
CA GLY A 417 8.61 10.66 -20.13
C GLY A 417 9.58 10.94 -18.96
N HIS A 418 9.99 12.19 -18.77
CA HIS A 418 10.83 12.61 -17.63
C HIS A 418 10.09 12.48 -16.30
N GLY A 419 8.80 12.83 -16.26
CA GLY A 419 7.93 12.67 -15.09
C GLY A 419 7.75 11.22 -14.65
N ILE A 420 7.93 10.25 -15.55
CA ILE A 420 7.96 8.81 -15.27
C ILE A 420 9.34 8.40 -14.73
N VAL A 421 10.46 8.86 -15.32
CA VAL A 421 11.80 8.40 -14.92
C VAL A 421 12.24 8.87 -13.51
N ASP A 422 11.81 10.05 -13.06
CA ASP A 422 12.18 10.63 -11.76
C ASP A 422 11.31 10.16 -10.58
N GLN A 423 10.33 9.27 -10.78
CA GLN A 423 9.40 8.86 -9.73
C GLN A 423 10.06 8.02 -8.63
N ARG A 424 9.68 8.30 -7.37
CA ARG A 424 9.96 7.42 -6.23
C ARG A 424 8.97 6.26 -6.25
N TYR A 425 9.33 5.21 -6.98
CA TYR A 425 8.54 3.98 -7.14
C TYR A 425 8.49 3.05 -5.92
N TYR A 426 8.91 3.52 -4.75
CA TYR A 426 9.09 2.70 -3.56
C TYR A 426 8.31 3.29 -2.38
N GLY A 427 7.45 2.48 -1.79
CA GLY A 427 7.01 2.65 -0.41
C GLY A 427 7.99 2.00 0.57
N ASP A 428 7.66 2.08 1.85
CA ASP A 428 8.38 1.38 2.92
C ASP A 428 8.26 -0.13 2.73
N VAL A 429 7.08 -0.61 2.32
CA VAL A 429 6.87 -1.99 1.88
C VAL A 429 6.33 -2.03 0.48
N ASN A 430 6.99 -2.84 -0.34
CA ASN A 430 6.69 -2.96 -1.76
C ASN A 430 6.15 -4.35 -2.04
N ILE A 431 4.89 -4.41 -2.48
CA ILE A 431 4.21 -5.62 -2.94
C ILE A 431 4.21 -5.56 -4.46
N VAL A 432 5.00 -6.44 -5.07
CA VAL A 432 5.35 -6.36 -6.48
C VAL A 432 5.00 -7.68 -7.16
N GLY A 433 4.27 -7.60 -8.28
CA GLY A 433 3.95 -8.76 -9.10
C GLY A 433 5.18 -9.36 -9.79
N LYS A 434 5.24 -10.68 -9.94
CA LYS A 434 6.28 -11.36 -10.74
C LYS A 434 5.87 -11.38 -12.21
N TYR A 435 6.39 -10.47 -13.01
CA TYR A 435 6.03 -10.38 -14.43
C TYR A 435 6.93 -11.23 -15.33
N GLY A 436 6.30 -12.01 -16.19
CA GLY A 436 6.92 -12.58 -17.39
C GLY A 436 6.36 -11.93 -18.66
N TRP A 437 6.88 -12.34 -19.81
CA TRP A 437 6.39 -11.90 -21.13
C TRP A 437 4.88 -12.15 -21.34
N ARG A 438 4.32 -13.17 -20.68
CA ARG A 438 2.87 -13.48 -20.72
C ARG A 438 2.03 -12.37 -20.10
N HIS A 439 2.52 -11.72 -19.05
CA HIS A 439 1.77 -10.66 -18.37
C HIS A 439 1.63 -9.39 -19.21
N TYR A 440 2.62 -9.11 -20.08
CA TYR A 440 2.49 -8.02 -21.05
C TYR A 440 1.35 -8.26 -22.04
N SER A 441 1.06 -9.52 -22.38
CA SER A 441 -0.07 -9.86 -23.23
C SER A 441 -1.42 -9.65 -22.54
N TYR A 442 -1.48 -9.75 -21.20
CA TYR A 442 -2.72 -9.58 -20.42
C TYR A 442 -3.18 -8.13 -20.33
N MET A 443 -2.26 -7.16 -20.38
CA MET A 443 -2.62 -5.73 -20.41
C MET A 443 -3.59 -5.36 -21.53
N LEU A 444 -3.51 -6.11 -22.63
CA LEU A 444 -4.26 -5.85 -23.86
C LEU A 444 -5.47 -6.78 -24.00
N GLN A 445 -5.75 -7.60 -23.00
CA GLN A 445 -6.84 -8.56 -22.99
C GLN A 445 -7.94 -8.11 -22.04
N ASN A 446 -9.18 -8.44 -22.41
CA ASN A 446 -10.31 -8.27 -21.53
C ASN A 446 -10.20 -9.21 -20.32
N PRO A 447 -10.43 -8.71 -19.10
CA PRO A 447 -10.47 -9.52 -17.90
C PRO A 447 -11.61 -10.54 -17.97
N ARG A 448 -11.25 -11.76 -18.37
CA ARG A 448 -12.10 -12.93 -18.20
C ARG A 448 -12.09 -13.35 -16.72
N PRO A 449 -13.15 -14.02 -16.21
CA PRO A 449 -13.17 -14.52 -14.83
C PRO A 449 -11.93 -15.35 -14.44
N HIS A 450 -11.37 -16.10 -15.39
CA HIS A 450 -10.12 -16.83 -15.17
C HIS A 450 -8.91 -15.91 -14.97
N LEU A 451 -8.77 -14.84 -15.77
CA LEU A 451 -7.66 -13.89 -15.65
C LEU A 451 -7.75 -13.09 -14.34
N PHE A 452 -8.97 -12.74 -13.91
CA PHE A 452 -9.20 -12.13 -12.60
C PHE A 452 -8.69 -13.02 -11.47
N ARG A 453 -9.14 -14.29 -11.41
CA ARG A 453 -8.68 -15.23 -10.35
C ARG A 453 -7.18 -15.44 -10.40
N LEU A 454 -6.58 -15.48 -11.59
CA LEU A 454 -5.14 -15.63 -11.75
C LEU A 454 -4.38 -14.44 -11.14
N LEU A 455 -4.71 -13.21 -11.56
CA LEU A 455 -4.04 -11.99 -11.09
C LEU A 455 -4.30 -11.72 -9.61
N GLN A 456 -5.53 -11.97 -9.15
CA GLN A 456 -5.87 -11.92 -7.72
C GLN A 456 -4.97 -12.88 -6.92
N ARG A 457 -4.84 -14.13 -7.37
CA ARG A 457 -3.99 -15.11 -6.69
C ARG A 457 -2.52 -14.71 -6.71
N GLU A 458 -2.02 -14.12 -7.79
CA GLU A 458 -0.68 -13.56 -7.82
C GLU A 458 -0.51 -12.41 -6.80
N GLY A 459 -1.53 -11.56 -6.64
CA GLY A 459 -1.59 -10.49 -5.63
C GLY A 459 -1.55 -11.01 -4.20
N GLU A 460 -2.37 -12.01 -3.88
CA GLU A 460 -2.38 -12.66 -2.57
C GLU A 460 -0.99 -13.23 -2.23
N ARG A 461 -0.42 -13.99 -3.16
CA ARG A 461 0.88 -14.67 -2.99
C ARG A 461 2.06 -13.71 -2.89
N ALA A 462 1.99 -12.56 -3.54
CA ALA A 462 2.99 -11.50 -3.39
C ALA A 462 2.89 -10.81 -2.02
N THR A 463 1.69 -10.80 -1.43
CA THR A 463 1.41 -10.16 -0.14
C THR A 463 1.80 -11.06 1.04
N TRP A 464 1.57 -12.37 0.95
CA TRP A 464 1.82 -13.32 2.06
C TRP A 464 3.21 -13.22 2.72
N PRO A 465 4.33 -13.15 1.98
CA PRO A 465 5.66 -12.98 2.58
C PRO A 465 5.87 -11.63 3.27
N LYS A 466 5.01 -10.64 3.01
CA LYS A 466 5.09 -9.29 3.58
C LYS A 466 4.17 -9.11 4.79
N ILE A 467 3.26 -10.06 5.04
CA ILE A 467 2.29 -9.97 6.13
C ILE A 467 2.96 -9.79 7.49
N SER A 468 4.01 -10.54 7.81
CA SER A 468 4.68 -10.40 9.12
C SER A 468 5.30 -9.01 9.33
N MET A 469 5.83 -8.40 8.27
CA MET A 469 6.37 -7.04 8.33
C MET A 469 5.25 -6.01 8.53
N ILE A 470 4.16 -6.13 7.76
CA ILE A 470 3.00 -5.25 7.87
C ILE A 470 2.33 -5.38 9.25
N GLU A 471 2.18 -6.60 9.75
CA GLU A 471 1.65 -6.91 11.09
C GLU A 471 2.50 -6.29 12.19
N THR A 472 3.83 -6.40 12.09
CA THR A 472 4.78 -5.79 13.03
C THR A 472 4.55 -4.28 13.12
N HIS A 473 4.39 -3.60 11.98
CA HIS A 473 4.21 -2.14 11.95
C HIS A 473 2.81 -1.70 12.38
N ALA A 474 1.79 -2.51 12.04
CA ALA A 474 0.40 -2.19 12.31
C ALA A 474 -0.01 -2.46 13.77
N ARG A 475 0.61 -3.44 14.44
CA ARG A 475 0.16 -3.94 15.75
C ARG A 475 0.04 -2.87 16.84
N VAL A 476 1.04 -2.00 16.98
CA VAL A 476 0.99 -0.91 17.99
C VAL A 476 -0.09 0.10 17.64
N GLY A 477 -0.17 0.54 16.37
CA GLY A 477 -1.19 1.49 15.90
C GLY A 477 -2.62 0.97 16.09
N LYS A 478 -2.86 -0.29 15.74
CA LYS A 478 -4.13 -0.99 15.97
C LYS A 478 -4.48 -1.09 17.45
N THR A 479 -3.49 -1.41 18.30
CA THR A 479 -3.72 -1.47 19.75
C THR A 479 -4.14 -0.11 20.29
N ILE A 480 -3.48 0.97 19.85
CA ILE A 480 -3.85 2.35 20.22
C ILE A 480 -5.28 2.65 19.78
N GLN A 481 -5.63 2.35 18.53
CA GLN A 481 -6.97 2.59 17.99
C GLN A 481 -8.04 1.78 18.73
N HIS A 482 -7.82 0.48 18.93
CA HIS A 482 -8.74 -0.39 19.65
C HIS A 482 -8.97 0.09 21.09
N CYS A 483 -7.90 0.49 21.80
CA CYS A 483 -8.01 1.05 23.14
C CYS A 483 -8.83 2.33 23.16
N LEU A 484 -8.63 3.22 22.18
CA LEU A 484 -9.40 4.46 22.06
C LEU A 484 -10.88 4.19 21.80
N GLU A 485 -11.20 3.33 20.84
CA GLU A 485 -12.59 2.94 20.50
C GLU A 485 -13.31 2.30 21.69
N LEU A 486 -12.63 1.43 22.45
CA LEU A 486 -13.18 0.84 23.66
C LEU A 486 -13.50 1.87 24.74
N LEU A 487 -12.63 2.87 24.92
CA LEU A 487 -12.82 3.93 25.92
C LEU A 487 -13.96 4.88 25.51
N GLU A 488 -14.03 5.26 24.22
CA GLU A 488 -15.09 6.10 23.69
C GLU A 488 -16.45 5.38 23.73
N TYR A 489 -16.50 4.09 23.42
CA TYR A 489 -17.69 3.26 23.57
C TYR A 489 -18.19 3.19 25.02
N GLN A 490 -17.28 3.07 26.01
CA GLN A 490 -17.64 3.07 27.43
C GLN A 490 -18.22 4.42 27.88
N GLN A 491 -17.82 5.52 27.24
CA GLN A 491 -18.32 6.85 27.54
C GLN A 491 -19.70 7.11 26.89
N ASN A 492 -19.88 6.75 25.61
CA ASN A 492 -21.10 7.00 24.83
C ASN A 492 -21.55 5.76 24.01
N PRO A 493 -22.19 4.76 24.63
CA PRO A 493 -22.58 3.52 23.95
C PRO A 493 -23.65 3.70 22.85
N VAL A 494 -24.44 4.79 22.90
CA VAL A 494 -25.57 5.02 21.98
C VAL A 494 -25.13 5.57 20.61
N GLU A 495 -24.02 6.31 20.55
CA GLU A 495 -23.50 6.86 19.28
C GLU A 495 -22.71 5.81 18.49
N HIS A 496 -21.91 4.99 19.17
CA HIS A 496 -21.06 3.98 18.52
C HIS A 496 -21.82 2.76 17.96
N ALA A 497 -23.05 2.50 18.41
CA ALA A 497 -23.86 1.40 17.88
C ALA A 497 -24.34 1.62 16.42
N LYS A 498 -24.19 2.84 15.87
CA LYS A 498 -24.64 3.19 14.51
C LYS A 498 -23.54 3.15 13.45
N SER A 499 -22.28 3.02 13.84
CA SER A 499 -21.13 3.07 12.94
C SER A 499 -20.63 1.67 12.60
N GLU A 500 -20.72 1.28 11.32
CA GLU A 500 -19.97 0.14 10.79
C GLU A 500 -18.53 0.60 10.57
N PHE A 501 -17.60 0.12 11.40
CA PHE A 501 -16.18 0.28 11.16
C PHE A 501 -15.63 -0.97 10.49
N ILE A 502 -14.59 -0.81 9.68
CA ILE A 502 -13.71 -1.93 9.34
C ILE A 502 -13.14 -2.44 10.66
N ALA A 503 -13.17 -3.76 10.89
CA ALA A 503 -12.53 -4.34 12.06
C ALA A 503 -11.07 -3.86 12.16
N VAL A 504 -10.58 -3.71 13.39
CA VAL A 504 -9.27 -3.14 13.74
C VAL A 504 -8.44 -4.15 14.49
#